data_AF-A0A816HQV8-F1
#
_entry.id   AF-A0A816HQV8-F1
#
_cell.length_a   1.000
_cell.length_b   1.000
_cell.length_c   1.000
_cell.angle_alpha   90.00
_cell.angle_beta   90.00
_cell.angle_gamma   90.00
#
_symmetry.space_group_name_H-M   'P 1'
#
loop_
_entity.id
_entity.type
_entity.pdbx_description
1 polymer ?
#
loop_
_entity_poly.entity_id
_entity_poly.type
_entity_poly.pdbx_seq_one_letter_code
_entity_poly.pdbx_strand_id
1 'polypeptide(L)'
;MPWHDEALVVFGQTARDVARHFIQRWNIHKSYNDVEDLAVENWSDFLESEPFRVNAQCVRSVGPWSAGTKSEESSIHNTYIQMIDAAKHFIYIENQFFITIAQDSVVRNQLANVLFRRIERAHNNAEKFRIYVVLPLLPGFDSTNA
;
A
#
# COMPACT_ATOMS: atom_id res chain seq x y z
N MET A 1 18.79 17.65 0.46
CA MET A 1 17.35 17.53 0.11
C MET A 1 16.63 17.04 1.36
N PRO A 2 15.64 17.76 1.92
CA PRO A 2 14.84 17.26 3.04
C PRO A 2 14.08 15.97 2.66
N TRP A 3 13.76 15.14 3.65
CA TRP A 3 13.00 13.89 3.49
C TRP A 3 11.68 14.00 4.24
N HIS A 4 10.56 13.89 3.51
CA HIS A 4 9.21 13.85 4.05
C HIS A 4 8.62 12.48 3.76
N ASP A 5 8.15 11.78 4.79
CA ASP A 5 7.69 10.38 4.71
C ASP A 5 6.65 10.09 5.80
N GLU A 6 5.87 9.04 5.59
CA GLU A 6 4.79 8.64 6.49
C GLU A 6 4.96 7.17 6.89
N ALA A 7 4.85 6.89 8.18
CA ALA A 7 4.93 5.54 8.72
C ALA A 7 3.92 5.35 9.86
N LEU A 8 3.56 4.09 10.12
CA LEU A 8 2.66 3.72 11.20
C LEU A 8 3.18 2.51 11.95
N VAL A 9 2.73 2.37 13.20
CA VAL A 9 2.94 1.18 14.02
C VAL A 9 1.60 0.50 14.26
N VAL A 10 1.59 -0.83 14.15
CA VAL A 10 0.44 -1.68 14.49
C VAL A 10 0.84 -2.69 15.56
N PHE A 11 -0.14 -3.11 16.34
CA PHE A 11 0.04 -4.07 17.43
C PHE A 11 -0.92 -5.25 17.28
N GLY A 12 -0.68 -6.32 18.04
CA GLY A 12 -1.55 -7.48 18.09
C GLY A 12 -1.68 -8.22 16.75
N GLN A 13 -2.91 -8.50 16.33
CA GLN A 13 -3.17 -9.39 15.20
C GLN A 13 -2.62 -8.84 13.87
N THR A 14 -2.76 -7.54 13.61
CA THR A 14 -2.23 -6.91 12.39
C THR A 14 -0.70 -6.97 12.36
N ALA A 15 -0.03 -6.80 13.51
CA ALA A 15 1.42 -6.96 13.60
C ALA A 15 1.85 -8.41 13.27
N ARG A 16 1.09 -9.41 13.75
CA ARG A 16 1.31 -10.82 13.38
C ARG A 16 1.11 -11.08 11.88
N ASP A 17 0.20 -10.36 11.23
CA ASP A 17 0.01 -10.48 9.77
C ASP A 17 1.20 -9.92 8.98
N VAL A 18 1.79 -8.81 9.43
CA VAL A 18 3.07 -8.29 8.89
C VAL A 18 4.19 -9.30 9.11
N ALA A 19 4.29 -9.89 10.30
CA ALA A 19 5.29 -10.92 10.61
C ALA A 19 5.15 -12.16 9.71
N ARG A 20 3.92 -12.63 9.47
CA ARG A 20 3.65 -13.73 8.52
C ARG A 20 4.15 -13.42 7.13
N HIS A 21 3.95 -12.18 6.66
CA HIS A 21 4.46 -11.77 5.36
C HIS A 21 6.00 -11.83 5.29
N PHE A 22 6.68 -11.37 6.35
CA PHE A 22 8.14 -11.48 6.46
C PHE A 22 8.60 -12.94 6.44
N ILE A 23 8.04 -13.78 7.32
CA ILE A 23 8.38 -15.20 7.46
C ILE A 23 8.20 -15.94 6.14
N GLN A 24 7.07 -15.72 5.45
CA GLN A 24 6.80 -16.31 4.14
C GLN A 24 7.93 -15.99 3.15
N ARG A 25 8.31 -14.72 3.04
CA ARG A 25 9.37 -14.30 2.11
C ARG A 25 10.74 -14.84 2.52
N TRP A 26 11.06 -14.80 3.81
CA TRP A 26 12.30 -15.33 4.35
C TRP A 26 12.47 -16.81 4.02
N ASN A 27 11.48 -17.64 4.35
CA ASN A 27 11.56 -19.09 4.14
C ASN A 27 11.69 -19.48 2.65
N ILE A 28 11.19 -18.65 1.74
CA ILE A 28 11.30 -18.89 0.28
C ILE A 28 12.63 -18.41 -0.30
N HIS A 29 13.25 -17.37 0.27
CA HIS A 29 14.47 -16.75 -0.28
C HIS A 29 15.74 -17.11 0.49
N LYS A 30 15.63 -17.75 1.67
CA LYS A 30 16.81 -18.18 2.41
C LYS A 30 17.65 -19.12 1.54
N SER A 31 18.97 -18.93 1.57
CA SER A 31 19.91 -19.86 0.95
C SER A 31 19.77 -21.22 1.64
N TYR A 32 19.93 -22.31 0.88
CA TYR A 32 19.79 -23.70 1.36
C TYR A 32 20.75 -24.09 2.51
N ASN A 33 21.68 -23.22 2.91
CA ASN A 33 22.63 -23.49 3.98
C ASN A 33 21.98 -23.27 5.37
N ASP A 34 21.49 -24.36 5.97
CA ASP A 34 21.31 -24.65 7.41
C ASP A 34 20.48 -23.71 8.31
N VAL A 35 19.77 -22.70 7.79
CA VAL A 35 18.86 -21.91 8.64
C VAL A 35 17.49 -22.59 8.70
N GLU A 36 16.99 -22.86 9.91
CA GLU A 36 15.64 -23.40 10.13
C GLU A 36 14.53 -22.49 9.54
N ASP A 37 13.36 -23.06 9.28
CA ASP A 37 12.19 -22.26 8.89
C ASP A 37 11.77 -21.38 10.05
N LEU A 38 11.57 -20.08 9.77
CA LEU A 38 10.92 -19.21 10.73
C LEU A 38 9.45 -19.61 10.85
N ALA A 39 8.93 -19.56 12.08
CA ALA A 39 7.53 -19.76 12.38
C ALA A 39 6.99 -18.54 13.12
N VAL A 40 5.68 -18.32 13.03
CA VAL A 40 5.02 -17.31 13.87
C VAL A 40 4.97 -17.86 15.28
N GLU A 41 5.70 -17.24 16.19
CA GLU A 41 5.65 -17.58 17.60
C GLU A 41 4.49 -16.86 18.31
N ASN A 42 4.11 -17.38 19.48
CA ASN A 42 3.18 -16.73 20.38
C ASN A 42 3.89 -15.60 21.14
N TRP A 43 4.13 -14.48 20.47
CA TRP A 43 4.65 -13.30 21.12
C TRP A 43 3.62 -12.67 22.05
N SER A 44 4.09 -12.29 23.24
CA SER A 44 3.33 -11.43 24.14
C SER A 44 3.34 -10.01 23.60
N ASP A 45 2.20 -9.33 23.71
CA ASP A 45 2.11 -7.94 23.30
C ASP A 45 2.87 -7.09 24.34
N PHE A 46 3.98 -6.47 23.93
CA PHE A 46 4.67 -5.45 24.71
C PHE A 46 4.20 -4.08 24.22
N LEU A 47 3.42 -3.39 25.05
CA LEU A 47 2.90 -2.06 24.76
C LEU A 47 3.56 -1.05 25.70
N GLU A 48 4.34 -0.12 25.16
CA GLU A 48 4.88 1.00 25.93
C GLU A 48 3.78 2.01 26.30
N SER A 49 2.69 2.05 25.53
CA SER A 49 1.52 2.89 25.77
C SER A 49 0.26 2.29 25.13
N GLU A 50 -0.93 2.71 25.59
CA GLU A 50 -2.21 2.29 25.00
C GLU A 50 -2.39 2.91 23.60
N PRO A 51 -2.44 2.10 22.53
CA PRO A 51 -2.61 2.61 21.18
C PRO A 51 -4.06 3.01 20.90
N PHE A 52 -4.26 3.88 19.91
CA PHE A 52 -5.59 4.15 19.37
C PHE A 52 -6.17 2.89 18.73
N ARG A 53 -7.36 2.48 19.20
CA ARG A 53 -8.03 1.27 18.70
C ARG A 53 -8.72 1.56 17.37
N VAL A 54 -8.31 0.82 16.35
CA VAL A 54 -8.87 0.90 14.99
C VAL A 54 -9.03 -0.49 14.40
N ASN A 55 -9.91 -0.64 13.42
CA ASN A 55 -9.94 -1.82 12.58
C ASN A 55 -8.85 -1.69 11.52
N ALA A 56 -7.86 -2.57 11.55
CA ALA A 56 -6.74 -2.56 10.62
C ALA A 56 -6.64 -3.87 9.85
N GLN A 57 -6.27 -3.78 8.57
CA GLN A 57 -6.06 -4.92 7.69
C GLN A 57 -4.74 -4.74 6.94
N CYS A 58 -3.86 -5.74 7.01
CA CYS A 58 -2.67 -5.78 6.17
C CYS A 58 -3.05 -6.06 4.72
N VAL A 59 -2.45 -5.31 3.81
CA VAL A 59 -2.57 -5.48 2.36
C VAL A 59 -1.18 -5.46 1.75
N ARG A 60 -1.00 -6.10 0.59
CA ARG A 60 0.30 -6.25 -0.06
C ARG A 60 0.19 -6.36 -1.59
N SER A 61 1.35 -6.30 -2.23
CA SER A 61 1.55 -6.61 -3.65
C SER A 61 2.63 -7.68 -3.76
N VAL A 62 2.25 -8.92 -4.05
CA VAL A 62 3.17 -10.07 -4.11
C VAL A 62 2.82 -11.00 -5.25
N GLY A 63 3.77 -11.84 -5.66
CA GLY A 63 3.55 -12.86 -6.68
C GLY A 63 4.45 -14.08 -6.49
N PRO A 64 4.41 -15.04 -7.43
CA PRO A 64 5.18 -16.27 -7.35
C PRO A 64 6.68 -16.03 -7.12
N TRP A 65 7.26 -15.04 -7.81
CA TRP A 65 8.69 -14.75 -7.71
C TRP A 65 9.10 -14.10 -6.38
N SER A 66 8.21 -13.33 -5.73
CA SER A 66 8.57 -12.50 -4.57
C SER A 66 8.14 -13.08 -3.22
N ALA A 67 7.14 -13.95 -3.21
CA ALA A 67 6.61 -14.58 -2.01
C ALA A 67 6.12 -16.02 -2.24
N GLY A 68 6.46 -16.65 -3.36
CA GLY A 68 6.12 -18.06 -3.64
C GLY A 68 4.61 -18.35 -3.67
N THR A 69 3.78 -17.32 -3.89
CA THR A 69 2.33 -17.49 -4.00
C THR A 69 1.97 -18.18 -5.32
N LYS A 70 0.84 -18.89 -5.37
CA LYS A 70 0.36 -19.55 -6.61
C LYS A 70 -0.04 -18.56 -7.70
N SER A 71 -0.53 -17.40 -7.30
CA SER A 71 -0.96 -16.31 -8.17
C SER A 71 -0.50 -14.98 -7.61
N GLU A 72 -0.62 -13.94 -8.42
CA GLU A 72 -0.42 -12.56 -7.96
C GLU A 72 -1.49 -12.19 -6.92
N GLU A 73 -1.07 -11.44 -5.91
CA GLU A 73 -1.93 -10.76 -4.97
C GLU A 73 -1.70 -9.25 -5.11
N SER A 74 -2.78 -8.52 -5.39
CA SER A 74 -2.79 -7.07 -5.59
C SER A 74 -3.73 -6.37 -4.63
N SER A 75 -3.75 -6.82 -3.37
CA SER A 75 -4.70 -6.35 -2.35
C SER A 75 -4.56 -4.85 -2.06
N ILE A 76 -3.34 -4.27 -2.15
CA ILE A 76 -3.14 -2.80 -2.08
C ILE A 76 -3.95 -2.09 -3.17
N HIS A 77 -3.84 -2.55 -4.42
CA HIS A 77 -4.53 -1.92 -5.55
C HIS A 77 -6.05 -1.98 -5.38
N ASN A 78 -6.56 -3.16 -4.99
CA ASN A 78 -8.00 -3.37 -4.79
C ASN A 78 -8.54 -2.51 -3.65
N THR A 79 -7.81 -2.41 -2.53
CA THR A 79 -8.20 -1.55 -1.41
C THR A 79 -8.21 -0.08 -1.81
N TYR A 80 -7.23 0.40 -2.59
CA TYR A 80 -7.27 1.76 -3.14
C TYR A 80 -8.53 2.02 -3.96
N ILE A 81 -8.89 1.11 -4.88
CA ILE A 81 -10.11 1.22 -5.68
C ILE A 81 -11.35 1.34 -4.77
N GLN A 82 -11.47 0.44 -3.79
CA GLN A 82 -12.62 0.42 -2.88
C GLN A 82 -12.71 1.70 -2.03
N MET A 83 -11.59 2.18 -1.50
CA MET A 83 -11.55 3.38 -0.66
C MET A 83 -11.89 4.65 -1.45
N ILE A 84 -11.40 4.77 -2.69
CA ILE A 84 -11.73 5.90 -3.56
C ILE A 84 -13.22 5.89 -3.91
N ASP A 85 -13.78 4.73 -4.27
CA ASP A 85 -15.19 4.62 -4.62
C ASP A 85 -16.11 4.90 -3.43
N ALA A 86 -15.73 4.44 -2.23
CA ALA A 86 -16.51 4.64 -1.00
C ALA A 86 -16.40 6.06 -0.41
N ALA A 87 -15.42 6.87 -0.82
CA ALA A 87 -15.16 8.19 -0.25
C ALA A 87 -16.39 9.12 -0.37
N LYS A 88 -16.70 9.91 0.67
CA LYS A 88 -17.91 10.78 0.67
C LYS A 88 -17.60 12.27 0.51
N HIS A 89 -16.50 12.76 1.07
CA HIS A 89 -16.25 14.21 1.17
C HIS A 89 -14.94 14.65 0.49
N PHE A 90 -13.84 13.99 0.80
CA PHE A 90 -12.57 14.29 0.16
C PHE A 90 -11.63 13.09 0.15
N ILE A 91 -10.57 13.19 -0.66
CA ILE A 91 -9.43 12.28 -0.68
C ILE A 91 -8.16 13.13 -0.56
N TYR A 92 -7.24 12.68 0.29
CA TYR A 92 -5.90 13.26 0.44
C TYR A 92 -4.86 12.21 0.09
N ILE A 93 -3.96 12.53 -0.84
CA ILE A 93 -2.92 11.63 -1.34
C ILE A 93 -1.58 12.34 -1.20
N GLU A 94 -0.69 11.76 -0.41
CA GLU A 94 0.74 12.01 -0.50
C GLU A 94 1.39 10.77 -1.11
N ASN A 95 2.16 10.93 -2.17
CA ASN A 95 2.86 9.82 -2.78
C ASN A 95 4.11 10.29 -3.50
N GLN A 96 5.12 9.43 -3.59
CA GLN A 96 6.31 9.71 -4.39
C GLN A 96 5.97 9.73 -5.89
N PHE A 97 5.03 8.89 -6.33
CA PHE A 97 4.64 8.78 -7.74
C PHE A 97 3.12 8.89 -7.92
N PHE A 98 2.70 9.46 -9.05
CA PHE A 98 1.30 9.55 -9.44
C PHE A 98 1.10 9.14 -10.91
N ILE A 99 1.43 7.89 -11.21
CA ILE A 99 1.40 7.33 -12.57
C ILE A 99 0.17 6.42 -12.69
N THR A 100 -0.93 6.97 -13.19
CA THR A 100 -2.20 6.23 -13.26
C THR A 100 -3.08 6.58 -14.47
N ILE A 101 -2.55 7.35 -15.42
CA ILE A 101 -3.24 7.73 -16.66
C ILE A 101 -2.48 7.13 -17.84
N ALA A 102 -3.16 6.37 -18.69
CA ALA A 102 -2.66 6.04 -20.02
C ALA A 102 -3.74 6.25 -21.07
N GLN A 103 -3.36 6.89 -22.16
CA GLN A 103 -4.10 6.84 -23.43
C GLN A 103 -3.80 5.52 -24.19
N ASP A 104 -2.82 4.74 -23.71
CA ASP A 104 -2.34 3.48 -24.31
C ASP A 104 -2.47 2.27 -23.37
N SER A 105 -1.97 1.10 -23.79
CA SER A 105 -2.03 -0.16 -23.03
C SER A 105 -0.88 -0.37 -22.05
N VAL A 106 -0.03 0.65 -21.81
CA VAL A 106 1.19 0.50 -21.00
C VAL A 106 0.88 0.63 -19.51
N VAL A 107 0.10 1.63 -19.09
CA VAL A 107 -0.31 1.79 -17.69
C VAL A 107 -1.60 1.03 -17.43
N ARG A 108 -1.54 0.01 -16.56
CA ARG A 108 -2.67 -0.91 -16.33
C ARG A 108 -3.48 -0.61 -15.07
N ASN A 109 -2.89 0.09 -14.10
CA ASN A 109 -3.57 0.36 -12.83
C ASN A 109 -4.77 1.30 -13.05
N GLN A 110 -5.89 1.03 -12.38
CA GLN A 110 -7.18 1.70 -12.63
C GLN A 110 -7.43 2.92 -11.74
N LEU A 111 -6.43 3.46 -11.04
CA LEU A 111 -6.68 4.49 -10.01
C LEU A 111 -7.23 5.80 -10.61
N ALA A 112 -6.70 6.29 -11.74
CA ALA A 112 -7.25 7.46 -12.42
C ALA A 112 -8.72 7.27 -12.80
N ASN A 113 -9.06 6.10 -13.36
CA ASN A 113 -10.43 5.79 -13.78
C ASN A 113 -11.39 5.81 -12.59
N VAL A 114 -10.97 5.32 -11.42
CA VAL A 114 -11.81 5.32 -10.21
C VAL A 114 -11.89 6.73 -9.59
N LEU A 115 -10.78 7.48 -9.56
CA LEU A 115 -10.77 8.88 -9.11
C LEU A 115 -11.69 9.75 -9.99
N PHE A 116 -11.58 9.59 -11.31
CA PHE A 116 -12.43 10.28 -12.28
C PHE A 116 -13.91 9.96 -12.06
N ARG A 117 -14.27 8.67 -12.01
CA ARG A 117 -15.67 8.25 -11.74
C ARG A 117 -16.18 8.78 -10.40
N ARG A 118 -15.31 8.84 -9.38
CA ARG A 118 -15.69 9.40 -8.09
C ARG A 118 -15.99 10.90 -8.17
N ILE A 119 -15.20 11.67 -8.92
CA ILE A 119 -15.46 13.11 -9.17
C ILE A 119 -16.74 13.29 -9.98
N GLU A 120 -16.91 12.51 -11.06
CA GLU A 120 -18.09 12.54 -11.91
C GLU A 120 -19.37 12.25 -11.10
N ARG A 121 -19.35 11.25 -10.22
CA ARG A 121 -20.44 10.97 -9.28
C ARG A 121 -20.79 12.18 -8.40
N ALA A 122 -19.77 12.84 -7.82
CA ALA A 122 -20.01 14.03 -7.00
C ALA A 122 -20.60 15.19 -7.83
N HIS A 123 -20.09 15.39 -9.05
CA HIS A 123 -20.61 16.41 -9.96
C HIS A 123 -22.08 16.17 -10.29
N ASN A 124 -22.44 14.94 -10.69
CA ASN A 124 -23.79 14.56 -11.05
C ASN A 124 -24.77 14.69 -9.87
N ASN A 125 -24.30 14.44 -8.65
CA ASN A 125 -25.10 14.58 -7.43
C ASN A 125 -25.08 16.00 -6.83
N ALA A 126 -24.40 16.97 -7.46
CA ALA A 126 -24.15 18.30 -6.92
C ALA A 126 -23.52 18.30 -5.50
N GLU A 127 -22.66 17.33 -5.21
CA GLU A 127 -21.95 17.18 -3.94
C GLU A 127 -20.62 17.96 -3.94
N LYS A 128 -20.30 18.61 -2.82
CA LYS A 128 -18.97 19.20 -2.63
C LYS A 128 -17.97 18.09 -2.33
N PHE A 129 -17.16 17.73 -3.33
CA PHE A 129 -16.08 16.76 -3.21
C PHE A 129 -14.74 17.37 -3.64
N ARG A 130 -13.64 16.97 -2.97
CA ARG A 130 -12.28 17.49 -3.24
C ARG A 130 -11.25 16.37 -3.22
N ILE A 131 -10.27 16.44 -4.11
CA ILE A 131 -9.10 15.55 -4.10
C ILE A 131 -7.86 16.44 -4.02
N TYR A 132 -7.01 16.15 -3.03
CA TYR A 132 -5.74 16.82 -2.80
C TYR A 132 -4.61 15.83 -3.09
N VAL A 133 -3.66 16.22 -3.93
CA VAL A 133 -2.53 15.38 -4.32
C VAL A 133 -1.25 16.16 -4.06
N VAL A 134 -0.40 15.64 -3.17
CA VAL A 134 0.90 16.21 -2.81
C VAL A 134 1.98 15.28 -3.37
N LEU A 135 2.84 15.82 -4.22
CA LEU A 135 3.89 15.10 -4.92
C LEU A 135 5.22 15.84 -4.73
N PRO A 136 6.36 15.12 -4.80
CA PRO A 136 7.65 15.78 -4.88
C PRO A 136 7.72 16.66 -6.13
N LEU A 137 8.40 17.81 -6.02
CA LEU A 137 8.55 18.75 -7.15
C LEU A 137 9.30 18.13 -8.34
N LEU A 138 10.24 17.24 -8.04
CA LEU A 138 11.00 16.46 -9.01
C LEU A 138 11.18 15.04 -8.46
N PRO A 139 11.18 14.00 -9.31
CA PRO A 139 11.54 12.67 -8.87
C PRO A 139 12.97 12.63 -8.30
N GLY A 140 13.16 11.88 -7.21
CA GLY A 140 14.47 11.73 -6.56
C GLY A 140 15.40 10.77 -7.29
N PHE A 141 15.77 11.09 -8.54
CA PHE A 141 16.80 10.36 -9.29
C PHE A 141 18.13 11.10 -9.24
N ASP A 142 19.22 10.38 -9.04
CA ASP A 142 20.57 10.93 -9.18
C ASP A 142 20.84 11.27 -10.64
N SER A 143 21.19 12.52 -10.92
CA SER A 143 21.49 13.01 -12.27
C SER A 143 22.88 12.61 -12.78
N THR A 144 23.55 11.62 -12.17
CA THR A 144 24.96 11.29 -12.46
C THR A 144 25.18 10.34 -13.62
N ASN A 145 24.14 9.99 -14.40
CA ASN A 145 24.29 9.18 -15.62
C ASN A 145 23.48 9.78 -16.79
N ALA A 146 23.84 10.98 -17.22
CA ALA A 146 23.45 11.55 -18.52
C ALA A 146 24.70 11.78 -19.38
#